data_AF-A0A2E5IGH4-F1
#
_entry.id   AF-A0A2E5IGH4-F1
#
_cell.length_a   1.000
_cell.length_b   1.000
_cell.length_c   1.000
_cell.angle_alpha   90.00
_cell.angle_beta   90.00
_cell.angle_gamma   90.00
#
_symmetry.space_group_name_H-M   'P 1'
#
loop_
_entity.id
_entity.type
_entity.pdbx_description
1 polymer ?
#
loop_
_entity_poly.entity_id
_entity_poly.type
_entity_poly.pdbx_seq_one_letter_code
_entity_poly.pdbx_strand_id
1 'polypeptide(L)'
;MSERFFATNTFMRNPPFLSIGPMRDVFTSPIFSPVSSALIGYGERIKQADLVHISAPASLEGVLALGQLEAACLDLGLKYRRRLYTPRHHLPRVAPPAWSEEAKGLTVIADVEEATWEVGERPETTYVHLVPLKTSVEMGEKNRRLSGALDPVVQAGALAAWLAPNGRRVRKLRPYISLGLWLRGALDTSMDPVHTTMLNHLKEEGSVRIVPLPEVQAPAPGMISGLSERQLKRLSKVWTTMDVDQRSLALSELILPCLLEKGLSTPRLEELVWHRMVVGDAEMDLASQAHAIKEEWPEDEKASKLYASTLLDEWLSSGLLKTGQEATDSNR
;
A
#
# COMPACT_ATOMS: atom_id res chain seq x y z
N MET A 1 12.22 8.65 29.92
CA MET A 1 12.58 9.20 28.59
C MET A 1 11.29 9.44 27.80
N SER A 2 10.46 10.42 28.20
CA SER A 2 9.05 10.49 27.77
C SER A 2 8.57 11.94 27.56
N GLU A 3 9.37 12.79 26.90
CA GLU A 3 9.05 14.23 26.86
C GLU A 3 9.44 14.96 25.57
N ARG A 4 9.63 14.28 24.43
CA ARG A 4 10.14 14.95 23.21
C ARG A 4 9.37 14.77 21.90
N PHE A 5 8.15 14.24 21.90
CA PHE A 5 7.43 14.01 20.64
C PHE A 5 6.00 14.58 20.56
N PHE A 6 5.69 15.62 21.34
CA PHE A 6 4.54 16.47 21.02
C PHE A 6 4.92 17.49 19.95
N ALA A 7 4.94 17.05 18.69
CA ALA A 7 4.87 17.96 17.55
C ALA A 7 3.39 18.29 17.31
N THR A 8 3.07 19.56 17.51
CA THR A 8 1.89 20.33 17.06
C THR A 8 0.99 19.63 16.02
N ASN A 9 -0.01 18.90 16.51
CA ASN A 9 -1.06 18.27 15.71
C ASN A 9 -2.11 19.33 15.31
N THR A 10 -1.95 19.92 14.14
CA THR A 10 -2.96 20.81 13.55
C THR A 10 -4.03 19.98 12.83
N PHE A 11 -4.86 19.26 13.59
CA PHE A 11 -6.04 18.56 13.07
C PHE A 11 -7.25 19.51 13.08
N MET A 12 -7.46 20.25 11.99
CA MET A 12 -8.69 21.00 11.75
C MET A 12 -9.56 20.30 10.70
N ARG A 13 -10.77 19.92 11.15
CA ARG A 13 -12.04 19.72 10.43
C ARG A 13 -11.94 19.14 9.00
N ASN A 14 -12.32 17.87 8.86
CA ASN A 14 -12.65 17.28 7.56
C ASN A 14 -13.84 18.05 6.94
N PRO A 15 -13.68 18.68 5.77
CA PRO A 15 -14.81 19.25 5.04
C PRO A 15 -15.74 18.14 4.52
N PRO A 16 -17.03 18.43 4.30
CA PRO A 16 -17.95 17.49 3.67
C PRO A 16 -17.51 17.16 2.24
N PHE A 17 -17.67 15.89 1.86
CA PHE A 17 -17.27 15.31 0.58
C PHE A 17 -17.99 15.99 -0.60
N LEU A 18 -17.37 17.00 -1.20
CA LEU A 18 -17.80 17.62 -2.45
C LEU A 18 -16.57 18.02 -3.26
N SER A 19 -16.01 17.08 -4.03
CA SER A 19 -15.41 17.28 -5.36
C SER A 19 -14.74 15.97 -5.80
N ILE A 20 -15.26 15.35 -6.86
CA ILE A 20 -14.49 14.39 -7.66
C ILE A 20 -13.50 15.24 -8.48
N GLY A 21 -12.43 15.69 -7.83
CA GLY A 21 -11.32 16.34 -8.51
C GLY A 21 -10.58 15.34 -9.40
N PRO A 22 -9.82 15.82 -10.41
CA PRO A 22 -8.89 14.95 -11.12
C PRO A 22 -7.87 14.35 -10.14
N MET A 23 -7.53 13.07 -10.32
CA MET A 23 -6.41 12.43 -9.60
C MET A 23 -5.18 13.30 -9.71
N ARG A 24 -4.51 13.56 -8.58
CA ARG A 24 -3.24 14.29 -8.63
C ARG A 24 -2.19 13.37 -9.21
N ASP A 25 -1.28 13.94 -10.00
CA ASP A 25 -0.17 13.17 -10.52
C ASP A 25 0.74 12.76 -9.36
N VAL A 26 1.02 11.46 -9.24
CA VAL A 26 1.91 10.94 -8.19
C VAL A 26 3.33 11.39 -8.41
N PHE A 27 3.74 11.53 -9.68
CA PHE A 27 5.11 11.90 -10.02
C PHE A 27 5.47 13.32 -9.59
N THR A 28 4.48 14.17 -9.27
CA THR A 28 4.75 15.47 -8.66
C THR A 28 5.16 15.37 -7.18
N SER A 29 4.97 14.20 -6.54
CA SER A 29 5.43 13.98 -5.18
C SER A 29 6.97 13.94 -5.11
N PRO A 30 7.61 14.65 -4.16
CA PRO A 30 9.07 14.72 -4.07
C PRO A 30 9.77 13.36 -3.98
N ILE A 31 9.10 12.36 -3.41
CA ILE A 31 9.63 10.98 -3.30
C ILE A 31 9.89 10.34 -4.66
N PHE A 32 9.25 10.80 -5.74
CA PHE A 32 9.43 10.30 -7.10
C PHE A 32 10.50 11.04 -7.89
N SER A 33 10.95 12.22 -7.43
CA SER A 33 11.95 13.03 -8.15
C SER A 33 13.17 12.23 -8.62
N PRO A 34 13.83 11.39 -7.79
CA PRO A 34 15.03 10.65 -8.23
C PRO A 34 14.74 9.48 -9.17
N VAL A 35 13.50 8.97 -9.23
CA VAL A 35 13.13 7.78 -10.02
C VAL A 35 12.26 8.09 -11.24
N SER A 36 11.74 9.32 -11.34
CA SER A 36 10.71 9.72 -12.32
C SER A 36 11.12 9.42 -13.77
N SER A 37 12.34 9.80 -14.17
CA SER A 37 12.87 9.56 -15.52
C SER A 37 12.88 8.07 -15.87
N ALA A 38 13.26 7.22 -14.92
CA ALA A 38 13.28 5.78 -15.09
C ALA A 38 11.88 5.19 -15.27
N LEU A 39 10.93 5.60 -14.42
CA LEU A 39 9.55 5.12 -14.48
C LEU A 39 8.86 5.62 -15.75
N ILE A 40 9.05 6.87 -16.15
CA ILE A 40 8.52 7.37 -17.44
C ILE A 40 9.07 6.55 -18.61
N GLY A 41 10.38 6.24 -18.60
CA GLY A 41 10.97 5.35 -19.61
C GLY A 41 10.35 3.94 -19.63
N TYR A 42 10.00 3.39 -18.48
CA TYR A 42 9.24 2.13 -18.39
C TYR A 42 7.83 2.27 -18.95
N GLY A 43 7.13 3.35 -18.63
CA GLY A 43 5.80 3.65 -19.17
C GLY A 43 5.79 3.75 -20.69
N GLU A 44 6.77 4.45 -21.29
CA GLU A 44 6.89 4.54 -22.75
C GLU A 44 7.11 3.17 -23.40
N ARG A 45 7.99 2.34 -22.83
CA ARG A 45 8.20 0.96 -23.32
C ARG A 45 6.93 0.13 -23.25
N ILE A 46 6.17 0.22 -22.15
CA ILE A 46 4.88 -0.48 -21.99
C ILE A 46 3.87 -0.03 -23.04
N LYS A 47 3.79 1.27 -23.30
CA LYS A 47 2.84 1.85 -24.27
C LYS A 47 3.17 1.46 -25.72
N GLN A 48 4.44 1.28 -26.04
CA GLN A 48 4.92 0.92 -27.38
C GLN A 48 4.90 -0.59 -27.65
N ALA A 49 4.74 -1.43 -26.62
CA ALA A 49 4.78 -2.87 -26.77
C ALA A 49 3.48 -3.44 -27.39
N ASP A 50 3.63 -4.34 -28.36
CA ASP A 50 2.48 -5.04 -28.97
C ASP A 50 1.78 -6.02 -28.01
N LEU A 51 2.54 -6.53 -27.03
CA LEU A 51 2.10 -7.45 -26.00
C LEU A 51 2.93 -7.21 -24.74
N VAL A 52 2.27 -7.08 -23.59
CA VAL A 52 2.91 -6.88 -22.29
C VAL A 52 2.74 -8.12 -21.41
N HIS A 53 3.83 -8.66 -20.89
CA HIS A 53 3.83 -9.76 -19.94
C HIS A 53 4.08 -9.20 -18.54
N ILE A 54 3.02 -9.04 -17.74
CA ILE A 54 3.12 -8.54 -16.36
C ILE A 54 3.25 -9.71 -15.39
N SER A 55 4.19 -9.62 -14.45
CA SER A 55 4.43 -10.68 -13.47
C SER A 55 4.83 -10.17 -12.10
N ALA A 56 4.42 -10.89 -11.06
CA ALA A 56 4.67 -10.58 -9.65
C ALA A 56 4.62 -11.88 -8.82
N PRO A 57 5.16 -11.94 -7.59
CA PRO A 57 5.04 -13.13 -6.77
C PRO A 57 3.58 -13.32 -6.30
N ALA A 58 3.20 -14.55 -6.01
CA ALA A 58 1.92 -14.87 -5.35
C ALA A 58 1.95 -14.50 -3.86
N SER A 59 2.12 -13.20 -3.58
CA SER A 59 2.00 -12.59 -2.25
C SER A 59 1.02 -11.41 -2.32
N LEU A 60 0.60 -10.87 -1.17
CA LEU A 60 -0.28 -9.70 -1.14
C LEU A 60 0.36 -8.50 -1.85
N GLU A 61 1.63 -8.22 -1.59
CA GLU A 61 2.40 -7.14 -2.23
C GLU A 61 2.47 -7.35 -3.75
N GLY A 62 2.68 -8.60 -4.18
CA GLY A 62 2.68 -8.95 -5.61
C GLY A 62 1.32 -8.74 -6.28
N VAL A 63 0.22 -9.15 -5.63
CA VAL A 63 -1.15 -8.88 -6.10
C VAL A 63 -1.41 -7.39 -6.20
N LEU A 64 -1.02 -6.61 -5.18
CA LEU A 64 -1.17 -5.16 -5.17
C LEU A 64 -0.44 -4.51 -6.34
N ALA A 65 0.83 -4.86 -6.58
CA ALA A 65 1.61 -4.33 -7.70
C ALA A 65 1.02 -4.73 -9.06
N LEU A 66 0.67 -6.02 -9.21
CA LEU A 66 0.14 -6.56 -10.46
C LEU A 66 -1.21 -5.95 -10.81
N GLY A 67 -2.10 -5.74 -9.82
CA GLY A 67 -3.39 -5.11 -10.02
C GLY A 67 -3.30 -3.67 -10.52
N GLN A 68 -2.32 -2.88 -10.05
CA GLN A 68 -2.10 -1.54 -10.59
C GLN A 68 -1.72 -1.58 -12.09
N LEU A 69 -0.77 -2.44 -12.46
CA LEU A 69 -0.34 -2.60 -13.86
C LEU A 69 -1.45 -3.14 -14.75
N GLU A 70 -2.19 -4.14 -14.27
CA GLU A 70 -3.30 -4.76 -15.00
C GLU A 70 -4.46 -3.77 -15.20
N ALA A 71 -4.79 -2.96 -14.18
CA ALA A 71 -5.78 -1.91 -14.30
C ALA A 71 -5.44 -0.90 -15.41
N ALA A 72 -4.17 -0.50 -15.52
CA ALA A 72 -3.71 0.39 -16.59
C ALA A 72 -3.78 -0.26 -17.97
N CYS A 73 -3.39 -1.53 -18.08
CA CYS A 73 -3.51 -2.28 -19.34
C CYS A 73 -4.97 -2.38 -19.80
N LEU A 74 -5.88 -2.69 -18.87
CA LEU A 74 -7.32 -2.78 -19.13
C LEU A 74 -7.94 -1.45 -19.52
N ASP A 75 -7.57 -0.36 -18.84
CA ASP A 75 -8.12 0.97 -19.12
C ASP A 75 -7.58 1.57 -20.43
N LEU A 76 -6.37 1.19 -20.87
CA LEU A 76 -5.80 1.57 -22.16
C LEU A 76 -6.13 0.61 -23.31
N GLY A 77 -6.65 -0.58 -23.03
CA GLY A 77 -6.87 -1.63 -24.02
C GLY A 77 -5.57 -2.28 -24.54
N LEU A 78 -4.50 -2.29 -23.74
CA LEU A 78 -3.25 -2.97 -24.08
C LEU A 78 -3.45 -4.49 -24.08
N LYS A 79 -2.84 -5.19 -25.03
CA LYS A 79 -2.77 -6.66 -24.99
C LYS A 79 -1.78 -7.05 -23.90
N TYR A 80 -2.23 -7.83 -22.93
CA TYR A 80 -1.36 -8.28 -21.85
C TYR A 80 -1.56 -9.76 -21.51
N ARG A 81 -0.57 -10.33 -20.83
CA ARG A 81 -0.65 -11.61 -20.13
C ARG A 81 -0.12 -11.42 -18.72
N ARG A 82 -0.87 -11.92 -17.73
CA ARG A 82 -0.46 -11.89 -16.34
C ARG A 82 0.12 -13.23 -15.88
N ARG A 83 1.08 -13.21 -14.97
CA ARG A 83 1.63 -14.39 -14.32
C ARG A 83 2.00 -14.12 -12.86
N LEU A 84 1.42 -14.89 -11.96
CA LEU A 84 1.85 -14.94 -10.55
C LEU A 84 2.90 -16.05 -10.39
N TYR A 85 4.11 -15.70 -9.95
CA TYR A 85 5.19 -16.66 -9.74
C TYR A 85 5.33 -17.06 -8.27
N THR A 86 6.11 -18.11 -8.02
CA THR A 86 6.33 -18.63 -6.67
C THR A 86 7.10 -17.62 -5.81
N PRO A 87 6.56 -17.17 -4.67
CA PRO A 87 7.29 -16.28 -3.77
C PRO A 87 8.58 -16.89 -3.25
N ARG A 88 9.57 -16.07 -2.88
CA ARG A 88 10.90 -16.51 -2.44
C ARG A 88 10.86 -17.44 -1.22
N HIS A 89 9.89 -17.26 -0.32
CA HIS A 89 9.78 -18.09 0.90
C HIS A 89 9.36 -19.55 0.64
N HIS A 90 8.76 -19.86 -0.51
CA HIS A 90 8.49 -21.24 -0.95
C HIS A 90 9.67 -21.85 -1.74
N LEU A 91 10.69 -21.06 -2.06
CA LEU A 91 11.84 -21.51 -2.82
C LEU A 91 13.00 -21.90 -1.89
N PRO A 92 13.84 -22.86 -2.29
CA PRO A 92 15.13 -23.08 -1.64
C PRO A 92 15.96 -21.79 -1.63
N ARG A 93 16.76 -21.56 -0.58
CA ARG A 93 17.54 -20.31 -0.40
C ARG A 93 18.46 -19.92 -1.58
N VAL A 94 18.89 -20.90 -2.39
CA VAL A 94 19.82 -20.72 -3.52
C VAL A 94 19.10 -20.82 -4.87
N ALA A 95 17.77 -21.00 -4.87
CA ALA A 95 17.03 -21.07 -6.11
C ALA A 95 17.05 -19.70 -6.83
N PRO A 96 17.15 -19.68 -8.16
CA PRO A 96 16.97 -18.46 -8.92
C PRO A 96 15.54 -17.90 -8.72
N PRO A 97 15.30 -16.62 -9.04
CA PRO A 97 13.96 -16.07 -9.05
C PRO A 97 13.00 -16.90 -9.90
N ALA A 98 11.77 -17.10 -9.44
CA ALA A 98 10.78 -17.94 -10.11
C ALA A 98 10.08 -17.25 -11.32
N TRP A 99 10.61 -16.12 -11.77
CA TRP A 99 10.16 -15.41 -12.97
C TRP A 99 11.10 -15.64 -14.15
N SER A 100 10.61 -15.39 -15.35
CA SER A 100 11.39 -15.55 -16.59
C SER A 100 11.02 -14.45 -17.59
N GLU A 101 11.99 -14.02 -18.39
CA GLU A 101 11.75 -13.16 -19.55
C GLU A 101 11.04 -13.96 -20.66
N GLU A 102 10.10 -13.33 -21.33
CA GLU A 102 9.33 -13.93 -22.42
C GLU A 102 9.97 -13.55 -23.76
N ALA A 103 10.06 -14.51 -24.69
CA ALA A 103 10.77 -14.29 -25.95
C ALA A 103 10.08 -13.29 -26.90
N LYS A 104 8.81 -12.94 -26.65
CA LYS A 104 8.02 -12.02 -27.47
C LYS A 104 7.28 -11.04 -26.57
N GLY A 105 7.18 -9.79 -27.01
CA GLY A 105 6.56 -8.72 -26.23
C GLY A 105 7.51 -8.16 -25.17
N LEU A 106 6.98 -7.29 -24.31
CA LEU A 106 7.72 -6.69 -23.21
C LEU A 106 7.41 -7.42 -21.91
N THR A 107 8.42 -7.98 -21.26
CA THR A 107 8.28 -8.48 -19.88
C THR A 107 8.37 -7.32 -18.88
N VAL A 108 7.43 -7.29 -17.94
CA VAL A 108 7.37 -6.37 -16.81
C VAL A 108 7.28 -7.20 -15.54
N ILE A 109 8.27 -7.09 -14.66
CA ILE A 109 8.35 -7.85 -13.41
C ILE A 109 8.28 -6.89 -12.23
N ALA A 110 7.30 -7.08 -11.35
CA ALA A 110 7.22 -6.43 -10.05
C ALA A 110 7.82 -7.34 -8.97
N ASP A 111 9.12 -7.20 -8.73
CA ASP A 111 9.87 -8.01 -7.77
C ASP A 111 9.88 -7.35 -6.39
N VAL A 112 8.78 -7.54 -5.67
CA VAL A 112 8.55 -6.96 -4.32
C VAL A 112 9.48 -7.55 -3.24
N GLU A 113 10.11 -8.69 -3.52
CA GLU A 113 10.99 -9.42 -2.59
C GLU A 113 12.48 -9.15 -2.86
N GLU A 114 12.82 -8.30 -3.85
CA GLU A 114 14.18 -7.89 -4.15
C GLU A 114 14.72 -6.86 -3.14
N ALA A 115 16.05 -6.83 -2.99
CA ALA A 115 16.74 -5.80 -2.24
C ALA A 115 16.50 -4.40 -2.84
N THR A 116 16.62 -3.37 -1.99
CA THR A 116 16.51 -1.99 -2.45
C THR A 116 17.73 -1.60 -3.28
N TRP A 117 17.50 -1.07 -4.48
CA TRP A 117 18.55 -0.62 -5.40
C TRP A 117 18.68 0.91 -5.40
N GLU A 118 19.87 1.39 -5.71
CA GLU A 118 20.10 2.77 -6.12
C GLU A 118 19.69 2.92 -7.59
N VAL A 119 19.02 4.03 -7.93
CA VAL A 119 18.47 4.24 -9.28
C VAL A 119 19.54 4.24 -10.38
N GLY A 120 20.74 4.74 -10.05
CA GLY A 120 21.88 4.82 -10.97
C GLY A 120 22.66 3.51 -11.13
N GLU A 121 22.45 2.52 -10.26
CA GLU A 121 23.16 1.22 -10.28
C GLU A 121 22.35 0.12 -10.98
N ARG A 122 21.18 0.48 -11.53
CA ARG A 122 20.29 -0.48 -12.18
C ARG A 122 20.91 -0.96 -13.50
N PRO A 123 20.89 -2.27 -13.78
CA PRO A 123 21.32 -2.79 -15.08
C PRO A 123 20.39 -2.31 -16.19
N GLU A 124 20.95 -2.05 -17.37
CA GLU A 124 20.15 -1.89 -18.58
C GLU A 124 19.63 -3.26 -19.02
N THR A 125 18.31 -3.40 -19.11
CA THR A 125 17.66 -4.66 -19.43
C THR A 125 16.61 -4.50 -20.53
N THR A 126 16.41 -5.58 -21.30
CA THR A 126 15.39 -5.72 -22.35
C THR A 126 13.97 -5.82 -21.81
N TYR A 127 13.83 -6.09 -20.50
CA TYR A 127 12.57 -6.10 -19.75
C TYR A 127 12.45 -4.87 -18.83
N VAL A 128 11.29 -4.68 -18.21
CA VAL A 128 11.08 -3.71 -17.14
C VAL A 128 11.12 -4.44 -15.80
N HIS A 129 11.95 -3.96 -14.87
CA HIS A 129 12.10 -4.55 -13.54
C HIS A 129 11.77 -3.52 -12.48
N LEU A 130 10.62 -3.67 -11.84
CA LEU A 130 10.22 -2.87 -10.69
C LEU A 130 10.73 -3.57 -9.44
N VAL A 131 11.84 -3.07 -8.92
CA VAL A 131 12.45 -3.43 -7.64
C VAL A 131 12.28 -2.26 -6.68
N PRO A 132 12.42 -2.45 -5.36
CA PRO A 132 12.42 -1.31 -4.45
C PRO A 132 13.54 -0.32 -4.80
N LEU A 133 13.21 0.96 -4.96
CA LEU A 133 14.17 1.99 -5.34
C LEU A 133 14.39 2.96 -4.19
N LYS A 134 15.66 3.20 -3.84
CA LYS A 134 15.99 4.17 -2.81
C LYS A 134 15.56 5.57 -3.25
N THR A 135 15.00 6.31 -2.31
CA THR A 135 14.61 7.71 -2.48
C THR A 135 14.86 8.49 -1.20
N SER A 136 14.58 9.78 -1.23
CA SER A 136 14.66 10.65 -0.07
C SER A 136 13.61 11.76 -0.17
N VAL A 137 13.12 12.22 0.98
CA VAL A 137 12.22 13.36 1.08
C VAL A 137 12.73 14.34 2.11
N GLU A 138 12.53 15.63 1.87
CA GLU A 138 12.77 16.67 2.87
C GLU A 138 11.54 16.82 3.74
N MET A 139 11.71 16.71 5.06
CA MET A 139 10.60 16.74 6.00
C MET A 139 10.94 17.55 7.27
N GLY A 140 9.90 18.14 7.84
CA GLY A 140 9.94 18.93 9.07
C GLY A 140 10.44 20.36 8.87
N GLU A 141 10.33 21.18 9.92
CA GLU A 141 10.66 22.62 9.88
C GLU A 141 12.12 22.92 9.50
N LYS A 142 13.01 21.93 9.66
CA LYS A 142 14.44 22.05 9.32
C LYS A 142 14.79 21.47 7.96
N ASN A 143 13.80 21.08 7.13
CA ASN A 143 13.96 20.42 5.83
C ASN A 143 15.00 19.29 5.88
N ARG A 144 14.89 18.43 6.90
CA ARG A 144 15.82 17.31 7.05
C ARG A 144 15.55 16.32 5.94
N ARG A 145 16.61 15.95 5.21
CA ARG A 145 16.54 14.91 4.20
C ARG A 145 16.50 13.53 4.87
N LEU A 146 15.38 12.84 4.73
CA LEU A 146 15.15 11.50 5.25
C LEU A 146 15.16 10.50 4.09
N SER A 147 15.92 9.43 4.25
CA SER A 147 16.02 8.35 3.27
C SER A 147 14.87 7.35 3.44
N GLY A 148 14.45 6.75 2.33
CA GLY A 148 13.49 5.65 2.31
C GLY A 148 13.57 4.89 0.99
N ALA A 149 12.55 4.10 0.67
CA ALA A 149 12.46 3.37 -0.59
C ALA A 149 11.04 3.39 -1.14
N LEU A 150 10.91 3.55 -2.46
CA LEU A 150 9.68 3.30 -3.19
C LEU A 150 9.59 1.80 -3.47
N ASP A 151 8.59 1.14 -2.92
CA ASP A 151 8.35 -0.27 -3.20
C ASP A 151 7.69 -0.47 -4.58
N PRO A 152 7.71 -1.69 -5.16
CA PRO A 152 7.14 -1.90 -6.48
C PRO A 152 5.63 -1.67 -6.60
N VAL A 153 4.85 -1.74 -5.51
CA VAL A 153 3.42 -1.41 -5.52
C VAL A 153 3.22 0.08 -5.79
N VAL A 154 3.91 0.95 -5.05
CA VAL A 154 3.76 2.41 -5.26
C VAL A 154 4.33 2.83 -6.61
N GLN A 155 5.40 2.17 -7.08
CA GLN A 155 5.92 2.38 -8.44
C GLN A 155 4.93 1.94 -9.52
N ALA A 156 4.32 0.76 -9.37
CA ALA A 156 3.30 0.25 -10.29
C ALA A 156 2.06 1.15 -10.31
N GLY A 157 1.62 1.65 -9.14
CA GLY A 157 0.54 2.62 -9.03
C GLY A 157 0.84 3.96 -9.71
N ALA A 158 2.07 4.47 -9.57
CA ALA A 158 2.50 5.69 -10.25
C ALA A 158 2.58 5.49 -11.78
N LEU A 159 3.15 4.37 -12.24
CA LEU A 159 3.16 3.98 -13.65
C LEU A 159 1.74 3.86 -14.22
N ALA A 160 0.83 3.22 -13.48
CA ALA A 160 -0.55 3.05 -13.88
C ALA A 160 -1.26 4.40 -14.04
N ALA A 161 -1.07 5.32 -13.09
CA ALA A 161 -1.62 6.67 -13.16
C ALA A 161 -1.02 7.49 -14.31
N TRP A 162 0.25 7.30 -14.64
CA TRP A 162 0.87 7.97 -15.79
C TRP A 162 0.41 7.39 -17.13
N LEU A 163 0.26 6.07 -17.23
CA LEU A 163 -0.23 5.36 -18.42
C LEU A 163 -1.69 5.71 -18.70
N ALA A 164 -2.54 5.62 -17.68
CA ALA A 164 -3.98 5.81 -17.78
C ALA A 164 -4.49 6.85 -16.75
N PRO A 165 -4.16 8.15 -16.93
CA PRO A 165 -4.50 9.20 -15.95
C PRO A 165 -6.00 9.40 -15.74
N ASN A 166 -6.81 9.03 -16.74
CA ASN A 166 -8.27 9.03 -16.68
C ASN A 166 -8.87 7.62 -16.58
N GLY A 167 -8.05 6.61 -16.29
CA GLY A 167 -8.46 5.22 -16.17
C GLY A 167 -9.43 5.00 -15.02
N ARG A 168 -10.57 4.38 -15.30
CA ARG A 168 -11.60 4.10 -14.28
C ARG A 168 -11.10 3.09 -13.25
N ARG A 169 -10.42 2.02 -13.68
CA ARG A 169 -9.87 1.00 -12.78
C ARG A 169 -8.67 1.54 -12.04
N VAL A 170 -7.77 2.25 -12.72
CA VAL A 170 -6.62 2.89 -12.07
C VAL A 170 -7.08 3.82 -10.94
N ARG A 171 -8.13 4.62 -11.17
CA ARG A 171 -8.73 5.45 -10.12
C ARG A 171 -9.32 4.65 -8.95
N LYS A 172 -9.97 3.52 -9.23
CA LYS A 172 -10.52 2.65 -8.18
C LYS A 172 -9.42 2.03 -7.31
N LEU A 173 -8.30 1.62 -7.92
CA LEU A 173 -7.21 0.95 -7.20
C LEU A 173 -6.21 1.93 -6.56
N ARG A 174 -6.31 3.22 -6.89
CA ARG A 174 -5.48 4.30 -6.36
C ARG A 174 -5.30 4.30 -4.84
N PRO A 175 -6.34 4.10 -4.00
CA PRO A 175 -6.19 4.21 -2.55
C PRO A 175 -5.21 3.18 -1.94
N TYR A 176 -4.93 2.10 -2.66
CA TYR A 176 -4.16 0.96 -2.17
C TYR A 176 -2.65 1.07 -2.45
N ILE A 177 -2.18 2.11 -3.16
CA ILE A 177 -0.77 2.18 -3.57
C ILE A 177 0.20 2.34 -2.40
N SER A 178 -0.25 2.91 -1.27
CA SER A 178 0.52 3.02 -0.03
C SER A 178 0.62 1.72 0.75
N LEU A 179 -0.22 0.71 0.47
CA LEU A 179 -0.17 -0.56 1.17
C LEU A 179 1.15 -1.29 0.95
N GLY A 180 1.80 -1.14 -0.21
CA GLY A 180 3.13 -1.71 -0.42
C GLY A 180 4.16 -1.16 0.57
N LEU A 181 4.14 0.16 0.80
CA LEU A 181 4.99 0.83 1.79
C LEU A 181 4.64 0.39 3.22
N TRP A 182 3.35 0.25 3.53
CA TRP A 182 2.88 -0.29 4.83
C TRP A 182 3.39 -1.71 5.09
N LEU A 183 3.36 -2.57 4.07
CA LEU A 183 3.72 -3.99 4.19
C LEU A 183 5.25 -4.22 4.25
N ARG A 184 6.06 -3.20 3.96
CA ARG A 184 7.52 -3.27 4.12
C ARG A 184 7.94 -3.16 5.58
N GLY A 185 9.14 -3.68 5.86
CA GLY A 185 9.73 -3.67 7.20
C GLY A 185 10.34 -2.32 7.64
N ALA A 186 10.22 -1.24 6.86
CA ALA A 186 10.76 0.07 7.26
C ALA A 186 10.12 0.54 8.58
N LEU A 187 8.79 0.41 8.68
CA LEU A 187 8.01 0.73 9.88
C LEU A 187 8.33 -0.16 11.09
N ASP A 188 9.04 -1.28 10.91
CA ASP A 188 9.42 -2.15 12.03
C ASP A 188 10.60 -1.59 12.84
N THR A 189 11.34 -0.64 12.26
CA THR A 189 12.56 -0.09 12.87
C THR A 189 12.46 1.41 13.16
N SER A 190 11.80 2.17 12.29
CA SER A 190 11.69 3.63 12.40
C SER A 190 10.47 4.13 11.63
N MET A 191 10.15 5.43 11.77
CA MET A 191 9.16 6.08 10.93
C MET A 191 9.56 5.97 9.45
N ASP A 192 8.59 5.67 8.58
CA ASP A 192 8.79 5.67 7.13
C ASP A 192 8.33 7.02 6.53
N PRO A 193 9.27 7.89 6.10
CA PRO A 193 8.92 9.20 5.55
C PRO A 193 8.29 9.10 4.15
N VAL A 194 8.54 8.00 3.42
CA VAL A 194 7.96 7.74 2.10
C VAL A 194 6.51 7.32 2.26
N HIS A 195 6.23 6.41 3.20
CA HIS A 195 4.85 6.03 3.57
C HIS A 195 4.05 7.27 3.98
N THR A 196 4.58 8.08 4.89
CA THR A 196 3.92 9.29 5.39
C THR A 196 3.63 10.29 4.28
N THR A 197 4.59 10.51 3.37
CA THR A 197 4.41 11.44 2.24
C THR A 197 3.33 10.93 1.28
N MET A 198 3.31 9.62 0.98
CA MET A 198 2.30 9.03 0.10
C MET A 198 0.90 9.09 0.72
N LEU A 199 0.81 8.79 2.01
CA LEU A 199 -0.42 8.83 2.78
C LEU A 199 -1.02 10.25 2.80
N ASN A 200 -0.20 11.29 2.99
CA ASN A 200 -0.63 12.68 2.86
C ASN A 200 -1.09 13.03 1.45
N HIS A 201 -0.35 12.59 0.42
CA HIS A 201 -0.75 12.81 -0.97
C HIS A 201 -2.14 12.22 -1.27
N LEU A 202 -2.37 10.96 -0.89
CA LEU A 202 -3.65 10.26 -1.08
C LEU A 202 -4.80 10.93 -0.30
N LYS A 203 -4.53 11.45 0.90
CA LYS A 203 -5.51 12.22 1.68
C LYS A 203 -5.87 13.53 1.02
N GLU A 204 -4.88 14.30 0.59
CA GLU A 204 -5.10 15.62 -0.01
C GLU A 204 -5.82 15.56 -1.36
N GLU A 205 -5.63 14.48 -2.12
CA GLU A 205 -6.41 14.25 -3.36
C GLU A 205 -7.79 13.63 -3.11
N GLY A 206 -8.09 13.20 -1.87
CA GLY A 206 -9.38 12.62 -1.49
C GLY A 206 -9.52 11.12 -1.79
N SER A 207 -8.43 10.43 -2.13
CA SER A 207 -8.43 8.97 -2.38
C SER A 207 -8.66 8.15 -1.11
N VAL A 208 -8.18 8.66 0.05
CA VAL A 208 -8.40 8.06 1.36
C VAL A 208 -8.78 9.12 2.38
N ARG A 209 -9.55 8.70 3.39
CA ARG A 209 -9.63 9.41 4.67
C ARG A 209 -8.60 8.82 5.63
N ILE A 210 -8.03 9.67 6.46
CA ILE A 210 -7.11 9.25 7.51
C ILE A 210 -7.77 9.54 8.83
N VAL A 211 -7.99 8.48 9.61
CA VAL A 211 -8.73 8.55 10.87
C VAL A 211 -7.97 7.79 11.97
N PRO A 212 -8.12 8.19 13.24
CA PRO A 212 -7.60 7.41 14.36
C PRO A 212 -8.39 6.11 14.53
N LEU A 213 -7.79 5.12 15.19
CA LEU A 213 -8.36 3.79 15.40
C LEU A 213 -9.82 3.77 15.91
N PRO A 214 -10.25 4.63 16.87
CA PRO A 214 -11.62 4.64 17.36
C PRO A 214 -12.67 5.06 16.32
N GLU A 215 -12.26 5.69 15.22
CA GLU A 215 -13.15 6.10 14.12
C GLU A 215 -13.29 5.03 13.01
N VAL A 216 -12.49 3.96 13.06
CA VAL A 216 -12.70 2.80 12.18
C VAL A 216 -13.86 1.98 12.72
N GLN A 217 -14.83 1.65 11.87
CA GLN A 217 -16.06 0.98 12.29
C GLN A 217 -15.82 -0.51 12.59
N ALA A 218 -15.04 -1.17 11.72
CA ALA A 218 -14.74 -2.60 11.80
C ALA A 218 -13.23 -2.87 11.67
N PRO A 219 -12.39 -2.43 12.63
CA PRO A 219 -10.98 -2.80 12.62
C PRO A 219 -10.83 -4.32 12.86
N ALA A 220 -9.88 -4.94 12.16
CA ALA A 220 -9.65 -6.37 12.24
C ALA A 220 -9.25 -6.81 13.67
N PRO A 221 -9.94 -7.81 14.26
CA PRO A 221 -9.63 -8.32 15.59
C PRO A 221 -8.26 -9.00 15.59
N GLY A 222 -7.57 -8.98 16.74
CA GLY A 222 -6.25 -9.61 16.90
C GLY A 222 -5.07 -8.93 16.18
N MET A 223 -5.31 -7.99 15.26
CA MET A 223 -4.25 -7.29 14.49
C MET A 223 -3.27 -6.51 15.38
N ILE A 224 -3.76 -5.90 16.47
CA ILE A 224 -2.94 -5.17 17.44
C ILE A 224 -2.86 -6.02 18.72
N SER A 225 -1.72 -6.70 18.91
CA SER A 225 -1.50 -7.53 20.10
C SER A 225 -1.61 -6.71 21.39
N GLY A 226 -2.31 -7.25 22.38
CA GLY A 226 -2.52 -6.58 23.68
C GLY A 226 -3.64 -5.53 23.69
N LEU A 227 -4.23 -5.18 22.54
CA LEU A 227 -5.31 -4.22 22.46
C LEU A 227 -6.63 -4.81 22.99
N SER A 228 -7.27 -4.12 23.93
CA SER A 228 -8.61 -4.51 24.38
C SER A 228 -9.69 -4.04 23.41
N GLU A 229 -10.23 -4.95 22.60
CA GLU A 229 -11.36 -4.69 21.70
C GLU A 229 -12.58 -4.14 22.44
N ARG A 230 -12.82 -4.60 23.67
CA ARG A 230 -13.90 -4.09 24.52
C ARG A 230 -13.68 -2.63 24.91
N GLN A 231 -12.46 -2.22 25.23
CA GLN A 231 -12.15 -0.83 25.56
C GLN A 231 -12.21 0.04 24.31
N LEU A 232 -11.69 -0.43 23.17
CA LEU A 232 -11.81 0.27 21.88
C LEU A 232 -13.28 0.54 21.53
N LYS A 233 -14.14 -0.48 21.58
CA LYS A 233 -15.57 -0.34 21.29
C LYS A 233 -16.28 0.64 22.24
N ARG A 234 -15.83 0.76 23.49
CA ARG A 234 -16.34 1.78 24.42
C ARG A 234 -15.85 3.17 24.04
N LEU A 235 -14.57 3.30 23.70
CA LEU A 235 -13.95 4.56 23.31
C LEU A 235 -14.60 5.12 22.05
N SER A 236 -14.81 4.30 21.01
CA SER A 236 -15.47 4.70 19.76
C SER A 236 -16.85 5.37 19.99
N LYS A 237 -17.62 4.92 20.99
CA LYS A 237 -18.95 5.48 21.30
C LYS A 237 -18.92 6.90 21.85
N VAL A 238 -17.85 7.26 22.57
CA VAL A 238 -17.69 8.58 23.21
C VAL A 238 -16.67 9.46 22.48
N TRP A 239 -16.01 8.94 21.45
CA TRP A 239 -14.93 9.61 20.73
C TRP A 239 -15.33 10.98 20.16
N THR A 240 -16.54 11.08 19.62
CA THR A 240 -17.08 12.30 19.01
C THR A 240 -17.39 13.39 20.03
N THR A 241 -17.53 13.05 21.32
CA THR A 241 -17.79 14.01 22.40
C THR A 241 -16.52 14.53 23.06
N MET A 242 -15.37 13.95 22.76
CA MET A 242 -14.08 14.29 23.36
C MET A 242 -13.37 15.42 22.61
N ASP A 243 -12.67 16.28 23.35
CA ASP A 243 -11.71 17.24 22.80
C ASP A 243 -10.36 16.59 22.45
N VAL A 244 -9.41 17.38 21.93
CA VAL A 244 -8.11 16.89 21.45
C VAL A 244 -7.25 16.30 22.58
N ASP A 245 -7.29 16.91 23.77
CA ASP A 245 -6.47 16.47 24.90
C ASP A 245 -7.04 15.17 25.49
N GLN A 246 -8.36 15.10 25.63
CA GLN A 246 -9.09 13.90 26.05
C GLN A 246 -8.85 12.74 25.09
N ARG A 247 -8.90 12.98 23.77
CA ARG A 247 -8.61 11.96 22.74
C ARG A 247 -7.19 11.42 22.85
N SER A 248 -6.22 12.30 23.06
CA SER A 248 -4.81 11.94 23.19
C SER A 248 -4.54 11.10 24.44
N LEU A 249 -5.13 11.49 25.57
CA LEU A 249 -5.04 10.72 26.81
C LEU A 249 -5.72 9.36 26.68
N ALA A 250 -6.95 9.32 26.16
CA ALA A 250 -7.72 8.08 26.03
C ALA A 250 -7.05 7.06 25.09
N LEU A 251 -6.44 7.53 23.99
CA LEU A 251 -5.65 6.64 23.13
C LEU A 251 -4.39 6.14 23.82
N SER A 252 -3.68 7.00 24.55
CA SER A 252 -2.47 6.61 25.28
C SER A 252 -2.76 5.52 26.31
N GLU A 253 -3.87 5.65 27.06
CA GLU A 253 -4.34 4.64 28.01
C GLU A 253 -4.74 3.33 27.32
N LEU A 254 -5.42 3.42 26.18
CA LEU A 254 -5.86 2.25 25.40
C LEU A 254 -4.68 1.41 24.90
N ILE A 255 -3.60 2.06 24.44
CA ILE A 255 -2.46 1.38 23.80
C ILE A 255 -1.37 0.98 24.77
N LEU A 256 -1.39 1.47 26.03
CA LEU A 256 -0.36 1.18 27.03
C LEU A 256 -0.07 -0.33 27.19
N PRO A 257 -1.06 -1.24 27.21
CA PRO A 257 -0.80 -2.68 27.25
C PRO A 257 -0.08 -3.20 25.99
N CYS A 258 -0.35 -2.60 24.83
CA CYS A 258 0.23 -3.02 23.54
C CYS A 258 1.73 -2.77 23.49
N LEU A 259 2.24 -1.78 24.25
CA LEU A 259 3.67 -1.44 24.31
C LEU A 259 4.51 -2.52 25.02
N LEU A 260 3.88 -3.42 25.77
CA LEU A 260 4.55 -4.55 26.44
C LEU A 260 4.69 -5.77 25.53
N GLU A 261 3.94 -5.81 24.43
CA GLU A 261 3.93 -6.91 23.47
C GLU A 261 5.07 -6.79 22.46
N LYS A 262 5.59 -7.93 21.99
CA LYS A 262 6.66 -7.97 20.97
C LYS A 262 6.15 -8.00 19.53
N GLY A 263 4.83 -7.98 19.33
CA GLY A 263 4.20 -8.22 18.03
C GLY A 263 4.35 -7.06 17.04
N LEU A 264 4.40 -5.81 17.51
CA LEU A 264 4.48 -4.62 16.67
C LEU A 264 5.58 -3.68 17.18
N SER A 265 6.31 -3.08 16.25
CA SER A 265 7.22 -1.99 16.58
C SER A 265 6.43 -0.75 17.03
N THR A 266 7.07 0.12 17.82
CA THR A 266 6.44 1.39 18.23
C THR A 266 6.01 2.26 17.05
N PRO A 267 6.82 2.47 15.99
CA PRO A 267 6.39 3.26 14.83
C PRO A 267 5.18 2.65 14.10
N ARG A 268 5.14 1.32 13.96
CA ARG A 268 4.01 0.64 13.34
C ARG A 268 2.75 0.76 14.19
N LEU A 269 2.87 0.65 15.51
CA LEU A 269 1.75 0.86 16.44
C LEU A 269 1.21 2.28 16.33
N GLU A 270 2.07 3.29 16.28
CA GLU A 270 1.65 4.70 16.13
C GLU A 270 0.84 4.92 14.84
N GLU A 271 1.31 4.39 13.70
CA GLU A 271 0.56 4.44 12.44
C GLU A 271 -0.79 3.74 12.53
N LEU A 272 -0.86 2.58 13.19
CA LEU A 272 -2.11 1.84 13.40
C LEU A 272 -3.06 2.57 14.35
N VAL A 273 -2.58 3.45 15.22
CA VAL A 273 -3.42 4.13 16.21
C VAL A 273 -3.95 5.44 15.65
N TRP A 274 -3.13 6.17 14.89
CA TRP A 274 -3.42 7.54 14.47
C TRP A 274 -3.75 7.68 12.98
N HIS A 275 -3.24 6.79 12.13
CA HIS A 275 -3.21 7.00 10.68
C HIS A 275 -3.89 5.87 9.89
N ARG A 276 -5.12 5.48 10.28
CA ARG A 276 -5.91 4.47 9.57
C ARG A 276 -6.40 5.01 8.24
N MET A 277 -6.04 4.35 7.13
CA MET A 277 -6.52 4.69 5.80
C MET A 277 -7.88 4.03 5.52
N VAL A 278 -8.92 4.83 5.32
CA VAL A 278 -10.26 4.35 4.97
C VAL A 278 -10.65 4.86 3.58
N VAL A 279 -11.14 3.96 2.72
CA VAL A 279 -11.55 4.28 1.36
C VAL A 279 -13.04 4.58 1.32
N GLY A 280 -13.41 5.79 0.92
CA GLY A 280 -14.83 6.22 0.87
C GLY A 280 -15.53 6.00 2.22
N ASP A 281 -16.64 5.27 2.20
CA ASP A 281 -17.45 4.91 3.36
C ASP A 281 -17.21 3.46 3.84
N ALA A 282 -16.10 2.83 3.43
CA ALA A 282 -15.76 1.48 3.91
C ALA A 282 -15.68 1.42 5.44
N GLU A 283 -16.20 0.35 6.02
CA GLU A 283 -16.21 0.15 7.47
C GLU A 283 -14.83 -0.25 8.01
N MET A 284 -14.07 -1.00 7.21
CA MET A 284 -12.75 -1.51 7.51
C MET A 284 -11.68 -0.68 6.80
N ASP A 285 -10.62 -0.33 7.52
CA ASP A 285 -9.47 0.35 6.94
C ASP A 285 -8.54 -0.62 6.18
N LEU A 286 -7.64 -0.05 5.38
CA LEU A 286 -6.76 -0.81 4.50
C LEU A 286 -5.76 -1.72 5.23
N ALA A 287 -5.27 -1.33 6.41
CA ALA A 287 -4.34 -2.17 7.16
C ALA A 287 -5.06 -3.38 7.78
N SER A 288 -6.31 -3.20 8.21
CA SER A 288 -7.16 -4.32 8.63
C SER A 288 -7.54 -5.26 7.49
N GLN A 289 -7.87 -4.73 6.31
CA GLN A 289 -8.09 -5.55 5.10
C GLN A 289 -6.83 -6.38 4.79
N ALA A 290 -5.66 -5.74 4.77
CA ALA A 290 -4.39 -6.42 4.51
C ALA A 290 -4.06 -7.50 5.56
N HIS A 291 -4.35 -7.25 6.84
CA HIS A 291 -4.16 -8.24 7.89
C HIS A 291 -5.07 -9.45 7.71
N ALA A 292 -6.38 -9.24 7.51
CA ALA A 292 -7.33 -10.33 7.33
C ALA A 292 -6.99 -11.20 6.11
N ILE A 293 -6.56 -10.58 5.01
CA ILE A 293 -6.10 -11.30 3.81
C ILE A 293 -4.83 -12.12 4.08
N LYS A 294 -3.91 -11.61 4.89
CA LYS A 294 -2.70 -12.34 5.28
C LYS A 294 -3.01 -13.54 6.18
N GLU A 295 -3.99 -13.42 7.08
CA GLU A 295 -4.45 -14.54 7.92
C GLU A 295 -5.13 -15.65 7.11
N GLU A 296 -5.85 -15.31 6.04
CA GLU A 296 -6.48 -16.29 5.14
C GLU A 296 -5.51 -16.84 4.08
N TRP A 297 -4.27 -16.33 4.01
CA TRP A 297 -3.35 -16.67 2.93
C TRP A 297 -2.85 -18.12 3.04
N PRO A 298 -3.03 -18.97 2.02
CA PRO A 298 -2.64 -20.38 2.11
C PRO A 298 -1.12 -20.59 2.20
N GLU A 299 -0.69 -21.54 3.04
CA GLU A 299 0.73 -21.96 3.15
C GLU A 299 1.19 -22.87 1.99
N ASP A 300 0.28 -23.54 1.29
CA ASP A 300 0.62 -24.37 0.13
C ASP A 300 0.87 -23.51 -1.11
N GLU A 301 1.92 -23.80 -1.89
CA GLU A 301 2.32 -23.01 -3.05
C GLU A 301 1.20 -22.89 -4.11
N LYS A 302 0.52 -24.01 -4.42
CA LYS A 302 -0.51 -24.02 -5.46
C LYS A 302 -1.77 -23.29 -4.98
N ALA A 303 -2.16 -23.53 -3.74
CA ALA A 303 -3.29 -22.83 -3.11
C ALA A 303 -3.03 -21.32 -3.02
N SER A 304 -1.82 -20.91 -2.65
CA SER A 304 -1.39 -19.50 -2.59
C SER A 304 -1.50 -18.81 -3.95
N LYS A 305 -1.02 -19.45 -5.03
CA LYS A 305 -1.16 -18.93 -6.40
C LYS A 305 -2.61 -18.78 -6.84
N LEU A 306 -3.45 -19.78 -6.53
CA LEU A 306 -4.88 -19.73 -6.86
C LEU A 306 -5.57 -18.60 -6.09
N TYR A 307 -5.34 -18.52 -4.77
CA TYR A 307 -5.88 -17.48 -3.92
C TYR A 307 -5.48 -16.08 -4.40
N ALA A 308 -4.20 -15.88 -4.72
CA ALA A 308 -3.68 -14.62 -5.25
C ALA A 308 -4.35 -14.22 -6.59
N SER A 309 -4.56 -15.17 -7.50
CA SER A 309 -5.27 -14.89 -8.76
C SER A 309 -6.73 -14.53 -8.53
N THR A 310 -7.43 -15.25 -7.65
CA THR A 310 -8.84 -14.97 -7.34
C THR A 310 -8.99 -13.60 -6.68
N LEU A 311 -8.16 -13.30 -5.68
CA LEU A 311 -8.14 -12.00 -5.01
C LEU A 311 -7.88 -10.86 -6.00
N LEU A 312 -6.95 -11.04 -6.94
CA LEU A 312 -6.66 -10.06 -7.98
C LEU A 312 -7.88 -9.79 -8.89
N ASP A 313 -8.58 -10.84 -9.32
CA ASP A 313 -9.78 -10.72 -10.16
C ASP A 313 -10.93 -9.99 -9.45
N GLU A 314 -11.16 -10.34 -8.18
CA GLU A 314 -12.18 -9.70 -7.34
C GLU A 314 -11.84 -8.24 -7.07
N TRP A 315 -10.56 -7.94 -6.80
CA TRP A 315 -10.11 -6.58 -6.56
C TRP A 315 -10.18 -5.71 -7.82
N LEU A 316 -9.76 -6.21 -8.99
CA LEU A 316 -9.85 -5.50 -10.27
C LEU A 316 -11.30 -5.19 -10.69
N SER A 317 -12.23 -6.11 -10.40
CA SER A 317 -13.64 -5.96 -10.77
C SER A 317 -14.39 -5.02 -9.82
N SER A 318 -14.26 -5.24 -8.51
CA SER A 318 -14.97 -4.47 -7.49
C SER A 318 -14.31 -3.11 -7.22
N GLY A 319 -12.98 -3.07 -7.19
CA GLY A 319 -12.19 -1.96 -6.65
C GLY A 319 -12.04 -2.01 -5.14
N LEU A 320 -12.50 -3.08 -4.48
CA LEU A 320 -12.41 -3.29 -3.04
C LEU A 320 -11.56 -4.54 -2.77
N LEU A 321 -10.60 -4.41 -1.88
CA LEU A 321 -9.73 -5.51 -1.48
C LEU A 321 -10.42 -6.30 -0.35
N LYS A 322 -11.05 -7.42 -0.69
CA LYS A 322 -11.88 -8.21 0.23
C LYS A 322 -11.24 -9.56 0.55
N THR A 323 -11.64 -10.14 1.68
CA THR A 323 -11.37 -11.56 1.97
C THR A 323 -12.40 -12.47 1.30
N GLY A 324 -12.12 -13.78 1.25
CA GLY A 324 -12.97 -14.75 0.55
C GLY A 324 -14.38 -14.86 1.16
N GLN A 325 -14.55 -14.55 2.44
CA GLN A 325 -15.87 -14.58 3.12
C GLN A 325 -16.76 -13.40 2.72
N GLU A 326 -16.21 -12.20 2.55
CA GLU A 326 -16.98 -11.00 2.17
C GLU A 326 -17.36 -10.97 0.68
N ALA A 327 -16.60 -11.65 -0.18
CA ALA A 327 -16.89 -11.73 -1.61
C ALA A 327 -18.21 -12.48 -1.88
N THR A 328 -18.46 -13.57 -1.14
CA THR A 328 -19.67 -14.39 -1.26
C THR A 328 -20.97 -13.70 -0.82
N ASP A 329 -20.92 -12.79 0.15
CA ASP A 329 -22.11 -12.10 0.65
C ASP A 329 -22.51 -10.90 -0.25
N SER A 330 -21.57 -10.33 -1.01
CA SER A 330 -21.87 -9.24 -1.96
C SER A 330 -22.46 -9.68 -3.30
N ASN A 331 -22.52 -11.00 -3.56
CA ASN A 331 -23.15 -11.61 -4.73
C ASN A 331 -24.54 -12.21 -4.43
N ARG A 332 -25.12 -11.90 -3.27
CA ARG A 332 -26.48 -12.32 -2.87
C ARG A 332 -27.48 -11.18 -2.83
#